data_AF-A0A8C9XCV4-F1
#
_entry.id   AF-A0A8C9XCV4-F1
#
_cell.length_a   1.000
_cell.length_b   1.000
_cell.length_c   1.000
_cell.angle_alpha   90.00
_cell.angle_beta   90.00
_cell.angle_gamma   90.00
#
_symmetry.space_group_name_H-M   'P 1'
#
loop_
_entity.id
_entity.type
_entity.pdbx_description
1 polymer ?
#
loop_
_entity_poly.entity_id
_entity_poly.type
_entity_poly.pdbx_seq_one_letter_code
_entity_poly.pdbx_strand_id
1 'polypeptide(L)'
;MATDQVAIRSADELYELLKESSKVKDYLKWVSVFVSKYGTQTFTLRSPAGARLKIGGLKDTDYNDEKLIGWRNFYLPEIVKMEVVGLVEGTSYPCDQLVLMTCEDRKVYAFDGEEEELHMVAKSLEKLGEKGLKYPSSESYYKGEAFKYMTEEDWDEVKNSDVGQKLDEEHRKLVEEKKSELLENLKSAKAVA
;
A
#
# COMPACT_ATOMS: atom_id res chain seq x y z
N MET A 1 17.62 31.86 6.79
CA MET A 1 16.56 31.14 6.07
C MET A 1 15.49 30.83 7.09
N ALA A 2 14.28 31.36 6.91
CA ALA A 2 13.18 31.10 7.84
C ALA A 2 12.82 29.62 7.73
N THR A 3 13.09 28.86 8.79
CA THR A 3 12.48 27.55 8.96
C THR A 3 11.00 27.80 9.20
N ASP A 4 10.19 27.69 8.15
CA ASP A 4 8.74 27.61 8.30
C ASP A 4 8.46 26.40 9.19
N GLN A 5 8.19 26.68 10.46
CA GLN A 5 7.84 25.67 11.43
C GLN A 5 6.47 25.15 11.01
N VAL A 6 6.43 24.01 10.31
CA VAL A 6 5.18 23.35 9.94
C VAL A 6 4.40 23.13 11.23
N ALA A 7 3.26 23.81 11.36
CA ALA A 7 2.45 23.75 12.56
C ALA A 7 1.93 22.31 12.73
N ILE A 8 2.43 21.63 13.77
CA ILE A 8 1.95 20.29 14.12
C ILE A 8 0.66 20.45 14.93
N ARG A 9 -0.43 19.89 14.40
CA ARG A 9 -1.77 19.93 14.98
C ARG A 9 -1.98 18.81 16.00
N SER A 10 -2.95 18.97 16.89
CA SER A 10 -3.13 18.04 18.01
C SER A 10 -3.87 16.76 17.60
N ALA A 11 -3.69 15.70 18.40
CA ALA A 11 -4.40 14.44 18.23
C ALA A 11 -5.92 14.56 18.47
N ASP A 12 -6.35 15.52 19.31
CA ASP A 12 -7.78 15.80 19.51
C ASP A 12 -8.40 16.43 18.26
N GLU A 13 -7.71 17.36 17.61
CA GLU A 13 -8.15 17.92 16.33
C GLU A 13 -8.26 16.84 15.26
N LEU A 14 -7.28 15.94 15.18
CA LEU A 14 -7.32 14.82 14.23
C LEU A 14 -8.54 13.93 14.49
N TYR A 15 -8.79 13.56 15.74
CA TYR A 15 -9.95 12.72 16.09
C TYR A 15 -11.28 13.39 15.69
N GLU A 16 -11.43 14.69 15.96
CA GLU A 16 -12.63 15.45 15.61
C GLU A 16 -12.89 15.47 14.10
N LEU A 17 -11.84 15.47 13.28
CA LEU A 17 -11.97 15.37 11.83
C LEU A 17 -12.30 13.93 11.37
N LEU A 18 -11.61 12.94 11.93
CA LEU A 18 -11.75 11.55 11.49
C LEU A 18 -13.06 10.89 11.94
N LYS A 19 -13.70 11.36 13.03
CA LYS A 19 -14.99 10.83 13.48
C LYS A 19 -16.14 11.09 12.50
N GLU A 20 -16.00 12.03 11.57
CA GLU A 20 -16.99 12.24 10.52
C GLU A 20 -17.07 11.04 9.56
N SER A 21 -15.95 10.33 9.39
CA SER A 21 -15.83 9.22 8.45
C SER A 21 -16.83 8.08 8.70
N SER A 22 -17.24 7.84 9.95
CA SER A 22 -18.19 6.77 10.30
C SER A 22 -19.62 7.05 9.84
N LYS A 23 -19.95 8.30 9.51
CA LYS A 23 -21.30 8.73 9.11
C LYS A 23 -21.46 8.84 7.59
N VAL A 24 -20.37 8.73 6.84
CA VAL A 24 -20.38 8.96 5.39
C VAL A 24 -20.77 7.70 4.64
N LYS A 25 -21.66 7.85 3.64
CA LYS A 25 -22.06 6.76 2.74
C LYS A 25 -21.00 6.49 1.66
N ASP A 26 -20.54 7.52 0.97
CA ASP A 26 -19.49 7.43 -0.07
C ASP A 26 -18.11 7.67 0.55
N TYR A 27 -17.60 6.62 1.20
CA TYR A 27 -16.43 6.70 2.08
C TYR A 27 -15.15 7.11 1.35
N LEU A 28 -14.77 6.40 0.28
CA LEU A 28 -13.52 6.67 -0.43
C LEU A 28 -13.50 8.06 -1.07
N LYS A 29 -14.65 8.52 -1.59
CA LYS A 29 -14.77 9.89 -2.09
C LYS A 29 -14.54 10.91 -0.98
N TRP A 30 -15.08 10.67 0.21
CA TRP A 30 -14.81 11.52 1.36
C TRP A 30 -13.34 11.49 1.79
N VAL A 31 -12.67 10.33 1.76
CA VAL A 31 -11.23 10.22 2.02
C VAL A 31 -10.44 11.08 1.02
N SER A 32 -10.74 10.99 -0.27
CA SER A 32 -10.10 11.80 -1.31
C SER A 32 -10.29 13.31 -1.08
N VAL A 33 -11.51 13.73 -0.72
CA VAL A 33 -11.80 15.14 -0.36
C VAL A 33 -11.09 15.56 0.91
N PHE A 34 -11.04 14.69 1.92
CA PHE A 34 -10.34 14.93 3.19
C PHE A 34 -8.84 15.13 2.96
N VAL A 35 -8.21 14.23 2.20
CA VAL A 35 -6.79 14.32 1.83
C VAL A 35 -6.50 15.57 1.02
N SER A 36 -7.37 15.92 0.06
CA SER A 36 -7.23 17.15 -0.72
C SER A 36 -7.34 18.41 0.14
N LYS A 37 -8.24 18.41 1.15
CA LYS A 37 -8.51 19.56 2.02
C LYS A 37 -7.43 19.77 3.07
N TYR A 38 -6.93 18.70 3.66
CA TYR A 38 -5.96 18.74 4.76
C TYR A 38 -4.55 18.32 4.31
N GLY A 39 -4.34 18.16 3.00
CA GLY A 39 -3.04 17.82 2.42
C GLY A 39 -1.95 18.75 2.93
N THR A 40 -0.76 18.19 3.19
CA THR A 40 0.41 18.82 3.81
C THR A 40 0.31 19.14 5.30
N GLN A 41 -0.88 19.00 5.92
CA GLN A 41 -1.00 19.17 7.37
C GLN A 41 -0.49 17.94 8.12
N THR A 42 0.19 18.19 9.23
CA THR A 42 0.74 17.16 10.11
C THR A 42 0.02 17.18 11.44
N PHE A 43 -0.43 16.02 11.90
CA PHE A 43 -1.14 15.84 13.17
C PHE A 43 -0.35 14.88 14.07
N THR A 44 -0.32 15.13 15.37
CA THR A 44 0.16 14.12 16.32
C THR A 44 -0.83 12.96 16.40
N LEU A 45 -0.30 11.75 16.56
CA LEU A 45 -1.08 10.56 16.87
C LEU A 45 -1.05 10.33 18.38
N ARG A 46 -2.14 9.76 18.94
CA ARG A 46 -2.21 9.43 20.37
C ARG A 46 -1.25 8.30 20.76
N SER A 47 -0.94 7.42 19.81
CA SER A 47 -0.07 6.27 19.97
C SER A 47 0.55 5.90 18.62
N PRO A 48 1.80 5.40 18.59
CA PRO A 48 2.76 5.45 19.70
C PRO A 48 3.22 6.89 19.98
N ALA A 49 3.93 7.11 21.10
CA ALA A 49 4.46 8.42 21.44
C ALA A 49 5.45 8.92 20.36
N GLY A 50 5.34 10.19 19.97
CA GLY A 50 6.17 10.80 18.93
C GLY A 50 5.64 10.60 17.51
N ALA A 51 4.72 9.66 17.29
CA ALA A 51 4.14 9.43 15.97
C ALA A 51 3.32 10.63 15.48
N ARG A 52 3.49 10.93 14.19
CA ARG A 52 2.78 11.98 13.49
C ARG A 52 2.24 11.44 12.18
N LEU A 53 1.04 11.86 11.83
CA LEU A 53 0.45 11.59 10.52
C LEU A 53 0.50 12.88 9.70
N LYS A 54 1.25 12.84 8.59
CA LYS A 54 1.24 13.88 7.56
C LYS A 54 0.21 13.48 6.51
N ILE A 55 -0.88 14.25 6.41
CA ILE A 55 -1.93 14.00 5.41
C ILE A 55 -1.38 14.30 4.01
N GLY A 56 -1.57 13.36 3.10
CA GLY A 56 -1.05 13.43 1.73
C GLY A 56 -1.61 12.30 0.88
N GLY A 57 -1.72 12.54 -0.42
CA GLY A 57 -2.11 11.52 -1.39
C GLY A 57 -0.91 10.74 -1.88
N LEU A 58 -1.12 9.87 -2.87
CA LEU A 58 -0.05 9.06 -3.48
C LEU A 58 1.12 9.93 -4.00
N LYS A 59 0.82 11.10 -4.57
CA LYS A 59 1.83 12.03 -5.11
C LYS A 59 2.76 12.62 -4.04
N ASP A 60 2.38 12.54 -2.78
CA ASP A 60 3.17 13.00 -1.64
C ASP A 60 4.05 11.88 -1.06
N THR A 61 4.05 10.70 -1.70
CA THR A 61 4.87 9.52 -1.35
C THR A 61 5.90 9.24 -2.43
N ASP A 62 6.90 8.40 -2.13
CA ASP A 62 7.89 7.95 -3.12
C ASP A 62 7.33 6.86 -4.09
N TYR A 63 6.05 6.50 -3.95
CA TYR A 63 5.41 5.44 -4.72
C TYR A 63 4.58 5.97 -5.89
N ASN A 64 4.50 5.16 -6.94
CA ASN A 64 3.76 5.46 -8.17
C ASN A 64 2.42 4.70 -8.24
N ASP A 65 1.65 4.98 -9.29
CA ASP A 65 0.35 4.34 -9.53
C ASP A 65 0.45 2.80 -9.65
N GLU A 66 1.57 2.27 -10.17
CA GLU A 66 1.80 0.83 -10.29
C GLU A 66 1.89 0.16 -8.92
N LYS A 67 2.57 0.78 -7.95
CA LYS A 67 2.63 0.26 -6.59
C LYS A 67 1.25 0.26 -5.93
N LEU A 68 0.45 1.32 -6.15
CA LEU A 68 -0.93 1.38 -5.67
C LEU A 68 -1.80 0.28 -6.29
N ILE A 69 -1.65 0.00 -7.58
CA ILE A 69 -2.30 -1.14 -8.24
C ILE A 69 -1.87 -2.46 -7.57
N GLY A 70 -0.58 -2.59 -7.25
CA GLY A 70 -0.04 -3.74 -6.53
C GLY A 70 -0.70 -3.97 -5.17
N TRP A 71 -0.78 -2.94 -4.34
CA TRP A 71 -1.43 -3.00 -3.02
C TRP A 71 -2.90 -3.40 -3.12
N ARG A 72 -3.63 -2.81 -4.08
CA ARG A 72 -5.05 -3.07 -4.33
C ARG A 72 -5.36 -4.50 -4.75
N ASN A 73 -4.44 -5.14 -5.49
CA ASN A 73 -4.72 -6.42 -6.15
C ASN A 73 -4.11 -7.63 -5.44
N PHE A 74 -3.00 -7.45 -4.71
CA PHE A 74 -2.17 -8.59 -4.30
C PHE A 74 -1.93 -8.70 -2.80
N TYR A 75 -2.23 -7.65 -2.02
CA TYR A 75 -1.93 -7.65 -0.59
C TYR A 75 -3.11 -8.04 0.28
N LEU A 76 -4.35 -7.78 -0.14
CA LEU A 76 -5.52 -8.25 0.60
C LEU A 76 -6.10 -9.51 -0.04
N PRO A 77 -6.88 -10.32 0.71
CA PRO A 77 -7.51 -11.52 0.18
C PRO A 77 -8.43 -11.26 -1.02
N GLU A 78 -8.98 -10.05 -1.14
CA GLU A 78 -9.82 -9.62 -2.24
C GLU A 78 -9.25 -8.36 -2.90
N ILE A 79 -9.57 -8.16 -4.18
CA ILE A 79 -9.23 -6.93 -4.90
C ILE A 79 -10.06 -5.78 -4.34
N VAL A 80 -9.39 -4.72 -3.89
CA VAL A 80 -10.03 -3.56 -3.26
C VAL A 80 -9.63 -2.25 -3.94
N LYS A 81 -10.39 -1.17 -3.73
CA LYS A 81 -9.95 0.19 -4.07
C LYS A 81 -9.34 0.83 -2.84
N MET A 82 -8.04 1.08 -2.90
CA MET A 82 -7.32 1.75 -1.82
C MET A 82 -7.14 3.24 -2.12
N GLU A 83 -7.30 4.07 -1.11
CA GLU A 83 -6.96 5.50 -1.12
C GLU A 83 -5.86 5.76 -0.10
N VAL A 84 -4.82 6.49 -0.51
CA VAL A 84 -3.73 6.91 0.38
C VAL A 84 -4.24 8.05 1.25
N VAL A 85 -3.99 7.95 2.55
CA VAL A 85 -4.39 8.93 3.57
C VAL A 85 -3.22 9.83 3.95
N GLY A 86 -2.00 9.29 3.96
CA GLY A 86 -0.81 10.04 4.30
C GLY A 86 0.38 9.18 4.69
N LEU A 87 1.38 9.83 5.29
CA LEU A 87 2.62 9.20 5.78
C LEU A 87 2.70 9.29 7.30
N VAL A 88 3.17 8.23 7.94
CA VAL A 88 3.51 8.26 9.36
C VAL A 88 5.00 8.57 9.54
N GLU A 89 5.31 9.52 10.41
CA GLU A 89 6.66 9.96 10.76
C GLU A 89 6.85 10.03 12.28
N GLY A 90 8.08 10.32 12.73
CA GLY A 90 8.35 10.71 14.12
C GLY A 90 8.48 9.53 15.10
N THR A 91 8.59 8.34 14.56
CA THR A 91 8.74 7.08 15.28
C THR A 91 10.12 6.50 15.00
N SER A 92 10.72 5.84 15.98
CA SER A 92 11.98 5.10 15.82
C SER A 92 11.80 3.79 15.05
N TYR A 93 10.84 3.74 14.13
CA TYR A 93 10.62 2.56 13.29
C TYR A 93 11.79 2.45 12.31
N PRO A 94 12.22 1.23 11.97
CA PRO A 94 13.35 1.03 11.07
C PRO A 94 13.06 1.63 9.68
N CYS A 95 11.78 1.75 9.31
CA CYS A 95 11.31 2.17 8.00
C CYS A 95 11.22 3.70 7.86
N ASP A 96 11.86 4.25 6.83
CA ASP A 96 11.89 5.70 6.55
C ASP A 96 10.52 6.29 6.18
N GLN A 97 9.58 5.49 5.65
CA GLN A 97 8.21 5.92 5.30
C GLN A 97 7.16 4.81 5.44
N LEU A 98 6.26 4.95 6.41
CA LEU A 98 5.09 4.08 6.55
C LEU A 98 3.88 4.74 5.86
N VAL A 99 3.43 4.18 4.73
CA VAL A 99 2.32 4.74 3.94
C VAL A 99 0.99 4.27 4.49
N LEU A 100 0.16 5.22 4.94
CA LEU A 100 -1.15 4.95 5.47
C LEU A 100 -2.21 5.02 4.37
N MET A 101 -3.04 3.98 4.27
CA MET A 101 -4.10 3.86 3.28
C MET A 101 -5.36 3.23 3.88
N THR A 102 -6.47 3.31 3.15
CA THR A 102 -7.75 2.70 3.52
C THR A 102 -8.50 2.23 2.29
N CYS A 103 -9.43 1.29 2.44
CA CYS A 103 -10.27 0.80 1.36
C CYS A 103 -11.77 0.81 1.74
N GLU A 104 -12.61 0.20 0.92
CA GLU A 104 -14.06 0.16 1.10
C GLU A 104 -14.50 -0.43 2.44
N ASP A 105 -13.70 -1.33 3.02
CA ASP A 105 -13.96 -1.95 4.33
C ASP A 105 -13.72 -1.00 5.52
N ARG A 106 -13.24 0.22 5.22
CA ARG A 106 -12.93 1.34 6.13
C ARG A 106 -11.80 1.07 7.11
N LYS A 107 -11.16 -0.09 7.08
CA LYS A 107 -9.97 -0.35 7.90
C LYS A 107 -8.81 0.50 7.39
N VAL A 108 -7.85 0.72 8.27
CA VAL A 108 -6.66 1.49 7.97
C VAL A 108 -5.49 0.54 7.91
N TYR A 109 -4.76 0.62 6.80
CA TYR A 109 -3.61 -0.19 6.50
C TYR A 109 -2.38 0.68 6.42
N ALA A 110 -1.25 0.13 6.84
CA ALA A 110 0.04 0.77 6.77
C ALA A 110 0.98 -0.12 5.96
N PHE A 111 1.51 0.40 4.85
CA PHE A 111 2.48 -0.31 4.04
C PHE A 111 3.88 -0.01 4.54
N ASP A 112 4.59 -1.07 4.89
CA ASP A 112 5.98 -1.07 5.27
C ASP A 112 6.85 -1.37 4.03
N GLY A 113 7.66 -0.39 3.62
CA GLY A 113 8.54 -0.52 2.47
C GLY A 113 9.74 -1.44 2.69
N GLU A 114 10.17 -1.65 3.93
CA GLU A 114 11.35 -2.48 4.23
C GLU A 114 11.01 -3.96 4.27
N GLU A 115 9.94 -4.31 4.99
CA GLU A 115 9.45 -5.69 5.07
C GLU A 115 8.57 -6.07 3.86
N GLU A 116 8.24 -5.10 3.00
CA GLU A 116 7.28 -5.21 1.90
C GLU A 116 5.91 -5.80 2.33
N GLU A 117 5.47 -5.49 3.55
CA GLU A 117 4.23 -5.97 4.17
C GLU A 117 3.17 -4.86 4.32
N LEU A 118 1.89 -5.28 4.33
CA LEU A 118 0.75 -4.41 4.62
C LEU A 118 0.17 -4.78 5.98
N HIS A 119 0.17 -3.85 6.94
CA HIS A 119 -0.34 -4.08 8.30
C HIS A 119 -1.70 -3.42 8.51
N MET A 120 -2.69 -4.12 9.05
CA MET A 120 -3.96 -3.50 9.47
C MET A 120 -3.75 -2.80 10.81
N VAL A 121 -3.55 -1.48 10.79
CA VAL A 121 -3.13 -0.68 11.95
C VAL A 121 -4.27 -0.03 12.72
N ALA A 122 -5.47 0.05 12.13
CA ALA A 122 -6.68 0.47 12.83
C ALA A 122 -7.94 -0.09 12.17
N LYS A 123 -8.98 -0.32 12.98
CA LYS A 123 -10.30 -0.80 12.48
C LYS A 123 -11.09 0.25 11.71
N SER A 124 -10.75 1.52 11.87
CA SER A 124 -11.30 2.64 11.10
C SER A 124 -10.45 3.89 11.28
N LEU A 125 -10.65 4.89 10.41
CA LEU A 125 -10.05 6.23 10.59
C LEU A 125 -10.47 6.88 11.91
N GLU A 126 -11.73 6.70 12.33
CA GLU A 126 -12.17 7.16 13.65
C GLU A 126 -11.36 6.49 14.78
N LYS A 127 -11.13 5.17 14.68
CA LYS A 127 -10.32 4.44 15.67
C LYS A 127 -8.84 4.80 15.62
N LEU A 128 -8.31 5.16 14.46
CA LEU A 128 -6.97 5.74 14.33
C LEU A 128 -6.87 7.05 15.11
N GLY A 129 -7.85 7.96 14.99
CA GLY A 129 -7.88 9.21 15.75
C GLY A 129 -8.10 9.00 17.27
N GLU A 130 -8.94 8.03 17.64
CA GLU A 130 -9.27 7.73 19.03
C GLU A 130 -8.15 7.02 19.79
N LYS A 131 -7.43 6.09 19.15
CA LYS A 131 -6.47 5.20 19.81
C LYS A 131 -5.04 5.33 19.31
N GLY A 132 -4.84 5.97 18.16
CA GLY A 132 -3.56 6.01 17.47
C GLY A 132 -3.31 4.79 16.58
N LEU A 133 -2.06 4.67 16.14
CA LEU A 133 -1.55 3.62 15.28
C LEU A 133 -1.20 2.36 16.11
N LYS A 134 -1.76 1.21 15.73
CA LYS A 134 -1.34 -0.08 16.27
C LYS A 134 -0.28 -0.71 15.34
N TYR A 135 0.99 -0.41 15.59
CA TYR A 135 2.10 -0.93 14.81
C TYR A 135 3.26 -1.40 15.71
N PRO A 136 3.87 -2.58 15.47
CA PRO A 136 3.49 -3.56 14.44
C PRO A 136 2.10 -4.14 14.71
N SER A 137 1.35 -4.41 13.65
CA SER A 137 0.03 -5.02 13.80
C SER A 137 0.14 -6.53 13.97
N SER A 138 -0.82 -7.11 14.70
CA SER A 138 -1.00 -8.56 14.77
C SER A 138 -1.60 -9.16 13.50
N GLU A 139 -2.09 -8.31 12.59
CA GLU A 139 -2.67 -8.69 11.30
C GLU A 139 -1.88 -7.97 10.21
N SER A 140 -1.06 -8.74 9.49
CA SER A 140 -0.30 -8.30 8.33
C SER A 140 -0.55 -9.20 7.14
N TYR A 141 -0.24 -8.69 5.95
CA TYR A 141 -0.41 -9.39 4.69
C TYR A 141 0.81 -9.16 3.81
N TYR A 142 1.24 -10.21 3.12
CA TYR A 142 2.36 -10.15 2.19
C TYR A 142 1.87 -10.07 0.74
N LYS A 143 2.79 -9.75 -0.17
CA LYS A 143 2.49 -9.72 -1.60
C LYS A 143 2.12 -11.11 -2.11
N GLY A 144 0.87 -11.29 -2.53
CA GLY A 144 0.33 -12.57 -3.00
C GLY A 144 -0.68 -13.19 -2.03
N GLU A 145 -1.06 -12.50 -0.95
CA GLU A 145 -2.09 -12.97 -0.01
C GLU A 145 -3.40 -13.34 -0.73
N ALA A 146 -3.76 -12.62 -1.80
CA ALA A 146 -4.93 -12.89 -2.64
C ALA A 146 -4.96 -14.33 -3.21
N PHE A 147 -3.80 -14.97 -3.34
CA PHE A 147 -3.65 -16.30 -3.93
C PHE A 147 -3.35 -17.39 -2.89
N LYS A 148 -3.30 -17.04 -1.61
CA LYS A 148 -2.90 -17.94 -0.51
C LYS A 148 -3.71 -19.23 -0.45
N TYR A 149 -4.97 -19.17 -0.88
CA TYR A 149 -5.90 -20.30 -0.85
C TYR A 149 -6.26 -20.83 -2.24
N MET A 150 -5.57 -20.42 -3.31
CA MET A 150 -5.78 -21.01 -4.63
C MET A 150 -5.36 -22.48 -4.64
N THR A 151 -6.23 -23.35 -5.16
CA THR A 151 -5.92 -24.76 -5.38
C THR A 151 -5.31 -25.00 -6.75
N GLU A 152 -4.83 -26.21 -7.01
CA GLU A 152 -4.33 -26.60 -8.34
C GLU A 152 -5.45 -26.47 -9.40
N GLU A 153 -6.69 -26.82 -9.06
CA GLU A 153 -7.83 -26.69 -9.96
C GLU A 153 -8.13 -25.22 -10.30
N ASP A 154 -8.02 -24.30 -9.32
CA ASP A 154 -8.18 -22.86 -9.57
C ASP A 154 -7.10 -22.34 -10.53
N TRP A 155 -5.86 -22.81 -10.36
CA TRP A 155 -4.75 -22.45 -11.26
C TRP A 155 -4.93 -23.03 -12.66
N ASP A 156 -5.44 -24.26 -12.77
CA ASP A 156 -5.75 -24.89 -14.05
C ASP A 156 -6.86 -24.13 -14.78
N GLU A 157 -7.88 -23.64 -14.08
CA GLU A 157 -8.91 -22.77 -14.67
C GLU A 157 -8.31 -21.47 -15.20
N VAL A 158 -7.47 -20.79 -14.40
CA VAL A 158 -6.79 -19.56 -14.81
C VAL A 158 -5.90 -19.80 -16.04
N LYS A 159 -5.14 -20.90 -16.06
CA LYS A 159 -4.26 -21.25 -17.18
C LYS A 159 -5.04 -21.54 -18.46
N ASN A 160 -6.18 -22.21 -18.33
CA ASN A 160 -7.03 -22.55 -19.47
C ASN A 160 -7.92 -21.40 -19.95
N SER A 161 -8.02 -20.30 -19.20
CA SER A 161 -8.75 -19.09 -19.60
C SER A 161 -8.12 -18.41 -20.84
N ASP A 162 -8.88 -17.56 -21.52
CA ASP A 162 -8.39 -16.78 -22.66
C ASP A 162 -7.15 -15.95 -22.32
N VAL A 163 -7.09 -15.40 -21.10
CA VAL A 163 -5.94 -14.63 -20.61
C VAL A 163 -4.75 -15.55 -20.37
N GLY A 164 -4.96 -16.69 -19.72
CA GLY A 164 -3.92 -17.68 -19.46
C GLY A 164 -3.28 -18.20 -20.75
N GLN A 165 -4.10 -18.62 -21.71
CA GLN A 165 -3.63 -19.10 -23.02
C GLN A 165 -2.89 -18.02 -23.81
N LYS A 166 -3.36 -16.77 -23.75
CA LYS A 166 -2.68 -15.65 -24.39
C LYS A 166 -1.30 -15.40 -23.78
N LEU A 167 -1.20 -15.41 -22.44
CA LEU A 167 0.07 -15.24 -21.73
C LEU A 167 1.05 -16.38 -22.02
N ASP A 168 0.57 -17.62 -22.08
CA ASP A 168 1.39 -18.79 -22.45
C ASP A 168 1.93 -18.65 -23.89
N GLU A 169 1.12 -18.18 -24.82
CA GLU A 169 1.55 -17.92 -26.21
C GLU A 169 2.58 -16.79 -26.30
N GLU A 170 2.35 -15.68 -25.59
CA GLU A 170 3.29 -14.55 -25.52
C GLU A 170 4.63 -14.97 -24.91
N HIS A 171 4.59 -15.77 -23.84
CA HIS A 171 5.79 -16.34 -23.22
C HIS A 171 6.56 -17.23 -24.20
N ARG A 172 5.86 -18.13 -24.92
CA ARG A 172 6.49 -19.01 -25.91
C ARG A 172 7.19 -18.22 -27.00
N LYS A 173 6.52 -17.21 -27.57
CA LYS A 173 7.09 -16.34 -28.60
C LYS A 173 8.34 -15.62 -28.11
N LEU A 174 8.28 -15.03 -26.92
CA LEU A 174 9.42 -14.34 -26.33
C LEU A 174 10.62 -15.28 -26.14
N VAL A 175 10.39 -16.50 -25.66
CA VAL A 175 11.44 -17.51 -25.48
C VAL A 175 12.05 -17.91 -26.82
N GLU A 176 11.23 -18.17 -27.84
CA GLU A 176 11.71 -18.53 -29.17
C GLU A 176 12.55 -17.41 -29.81
N GLU A 177 12.10 -16.17 -29.70
CA GLU A 177 12.81 -14.99 -30.22
C GLU A 177 14.18 -14.79 -29.53
N LYS A 178 14.25 -15.00 -28.21
CA LYS A 178 15.46 -14.72 -27.41
C LYS A 178 16.40 -15.91 -27.24
N LYS A 179 15.98 -17.12 -27.61
CA LYS A 179 16.75 -18.35 -27.41
C LYS A 179 18.15 -18.29 -28.03
N SER A 180 18.27 -17.86 -29.29
CA SER A 180 19.56 -17.84 -30.00
C SER A 180 20.54 -16.85 -29.38
N GLU A 181 20.07 -15.65 -29.04
CA GLU A 181 20.84 -14.58 -28.39
C GLU A 181 21.34 -15.04 -27.00
N LEU A 182 20.46 -15.63 -26.18
CA LEU A 182 20.81 -16.20 -24.88
C LEU A 182 21.87 -17.30 -25.00
N LEU A 183 21.74 -18.21 -25.98
CA LEU A 183 22.70 -19.29 -26.20
C LEU A 183 24.07 -18.79 -26.65
N GLU A 184 24.12 -17.73 -27.47
CA GLU A 184 25.37 -17.09 -27.89
C GLU A 184 26.08 -16.42 -26.71
N ASN A 185 25.34 -15.69 -25.88
CA ASN A 185 25.87 -15.06 -24.67
C ASN A 185 26.43 -16.09 -23.68
N LEU A 186 25.72 -17.21 -23.48
CA LEU A 186 26.18 -18.31 -22.60
C LEU A 186 27.47 -18.97 -23.12
N LYS A 187 27.60 -19.18 -24.43
CA LYS A 187 28.82 -19.73 -25.03
C LYS A 187 29.99 -18.77 -24.90
N SER A 188 29.75 -17.48 -25.12
CA SER A 188 30.77 -16.43 -25.01
C SER A 188 31.26 -16.28 -23.56
N ALA A 189 30.37 -16.33 -22.57
CA ALA A 189 30.75 -16.31 -21.15
C ALA A 189 31.62 -17.51 -20.75
N LYS A 190 31.34 -18.70 -21.32
CA LYS A 190 32.12 -19.92 -21.05
C LYS A 190 33.50 -19.92 -21.72
N ALA A 191 33.71 -19.12 -22.78
CA ALA A 191 35.00 -19.01 -23.46
C ALA A 191 35.96 -18.00 -22.77
N VAL A 192 35.45 -17.20 -21.83
CA VAL A 192 36.21 -16.17 -21.10
C VAL A 192 36.57 -16.62 -19.66
N ALA A 193 36.01 -17.73 -19.18
CA ALA A 193 36.33 -18.38 -17.91
C ALA A 193 37.33 -19.54 -18.09
#